data_AF-A0A927X898-F1
#
_entry.id   AF-A0A927X898-F1
#
_cell.length_a   1.000
_cell.length_b   1.000
_cell.length_c   1.000
_cell.angle_alpha   90.00
_cell.angle_beta   90.00
_cell.angle_gamma   90.00
#
_symmetry.space_group_name_H-M   'P 1'
#
loop_
_entity.id
_entity.type
_entity.pdbx_description
1 polymer ?
#
loop_
_entity_poly.entity_id
_entity_poly.type
_entity_poly.pdbx_seq_one_letter_code
_entity_poly.pdbx_strand_id
1 'polypeptide(L)'
;MKKEEFLNKLRIKLSNLPKEDLEERINFYSEMIDDRIEDGFKEEEAINDIGTLDEVSRQVIANYPLKKLIKEKVTPKKKINIATIILLVLGSPIWLSLLIAVIVVLFSLYVVLASLLISLWAVFIALVAGGLGGIVLGVIYIFQGSGALLLGGSIICLGLGILLFFGCKELTKLFMVFSKNIVVWIKNLFLKEVK
;
A
#
# COMPACT_ATOMS: atom_id res chain seq x y z
N MET A 1 -34.94 -21.61 40.42
CA MET A 1 -33.58 -21.41 39.88
C MET A 1 -32.71 -20.86 40.99
N LYS A 2 -31.42 -21.23 41.06
CA LYS A 2 -30.55 -20.74 42.14
C LYS A 2 -30.07 -19.31 41.89
N LYS A 3 -29.72 -18.58 42.95
CA LYS A 3 -29.21 -17.20 42.89
C LYS A 3 -28.05 -17.04 41.89
N GLU A 4 -27.02 -17.88 42.00
CA GLU A 4 -25.86 -17.81 41.12
C GLU A 4 -26.21 -18.03 39.64
N GLU A 5 -27.18 -18.91 39.38
CA GLU A 5 -27.65 -19.19 38.03
C GLU A 5 -28.39 -17.99 37.43
N PHE A 6 -29.20 -17.30 38.25
CA PHE A 6 -29.90 -16.07 37.85
C PHE A 6 -28.91 -14.94 37.54
N LEU A 7 -27.95 -14.67 38.43
CA LEU A 7 -26.95 -13.60 38.24
C LEU A 7 -26.05 -13.86 37.03
N ASN A 8 -25.64 -15.11 36.79
CA ASN A 8 -24.87 -15.47 35.61
C ASN A 8 -25.67 -15.25 34.31
N LYS A 9 -26.95 -15.64 34.29
CA LYS A 9 -27.83 -15.39 33.14
C LYS A 9 -28.08 -13.90 32.93
N LEU A 10 -28.16 -13.11 34.01
CA LEU A 10 -28.32 -11.66 33.95
C LEU A 10 -27.07 -10.99 33.37
N ARG A 11 -25.87 -11.44 33.78
CA ARG A 11 -24.58 -10.97 33.24
C ARG A 11 -24.48 -11.19 31.73
N ILE A 12 -24.96 -12.34 31.24
CA ILE A 12 -24.99 -12.65 29.80
C ILE A 12 -25.93 -11.68 29.05
N LYS A 13 -27.16 -11.46 29.54
CA LYS A 13 -28.12 -10.55 28.90
C LYS A 13 -27.68 -9.09 28.91
N LEU A 14 -26.94 -8.68 29.94
CA LEU A 14 -26.45 -7.31 30.12
C LEU A 14 -25.03 -7.08 29.58
N SER A 15 -24.44 -8.06 28.88
CA SER A 15 -23.06 -8.00 28.34
C SER A 15 -22.77 -6.84 27.38
N ASN A 16 -23.80 -6.14 26.89
CA ASN A 16 -23.68 -4.95 26.06
C ASN A 16 -23.39 -3.66 26.86
N LEU A 17 -23.45 -3.71 28.19
CA LEU A 17 -23.12 -2.59 29.08
C LEU A 17 -21.59 -2.51 29.32
N PRO A 18 -21.09 -1.32 29.69
CA PRO A 18 -19.74 -1.17 30.23
C PRO A 18 -19.46 -2.16 31.36
N LYS A 19 -18.22 -2.68 31.44
CA LYS A 19 -17.86 -3.69 32.45
C LYS A 19 -18.09 -3.21 33.88
N GLU A 20 -17.80 -1.94 34.14
CA GLU A 20 -17.95 -1.32 35.47
C GLU A 20 -19.43 -1.22 35.86
N ASP A 21 -20.25 -0.64 34.97
CA ASP A 21 -21.70 -0.53 35.17
C ASP A 21 -22.40 -1.91 35.20
N LEU A 22 -21.88 -2.91 34.48
CA LEU A 22 -22.38 -4.28 34.51
C LEU A 22 -22.23 -4.90 35.89
N GLU A 23 -21.03 -4.86 36.48
CA GLU A 23 -20.78 -5.45 37.80
C GLU A 23 -21.53 -4.69 38.90
N GLU A 24 -21.67 -3.36 38.79
CA GLU A 24 -22.51 -2.57 39.71
C GLU A 24 -23.97 -3.06 39.70
N ARG A 25 -24.55 -3.32 38.51
CA ARG A 25 -25.91 -3.83 38.40
C ARG A 25 -26.05 -5.25 38.92
N ILE A 26 -25.07 -6.12 38.66
CA ILE A 26 -25.08 -7.50 39.18
C ILE A 26 -25.02 -7.49 40.71
N ASN A 27 -24.20 -6.64 41.31
CA ASN A 27 -24.11 -6.51 42.76
C ASN A 27 -25.41 -6.00 43.37
N PHE A 28 -26.04 -4.97 42.78
CA PHE A 28 -27.32 -4.45 43.25
C PHE A 28 -28.42 -5.52 43.30
N TYR A 29 -28.55 -6.33 42.25
CA TYR A 29 -29.52 -7.43 42.25
C TYR A 29 -29.09 -8.60 43.16
N SER A 30 -27.80 -8.82 43.36
CA SER A 30 -27.32 -9.79 44.36
C SER A 30 -27.73 -9.39 45.76
N GLU A 31 -27.52 -8.13 46.14
CA GLU A 31 -27.91 -7.57 47.45
C GLU A 31 -29.43 -7.66 47.65
N MET A 32 -30.23 -7.26 46.65
CA MET A 32 -31.70 -7.41 46.73
C MET A 32 -32.18 -8.86 46.92
N ILE A 33 -31.48 -9.85 46.33
CA ILE A 33 -31.80 -11.26 46.55
C ILE A 33 -31.41 -11.67 47.97
N ASP A 34 -30.24 -11.22 48.44
CA ASP A 34 -29.72 -11.54 49.77
C ASP A 34 -30.64 -10.98 50.87
N ASP A 35 -31.07 -9.73 50.77
CA ASP A 35 -32.00 -9.10 51.74
C ASP A 35 -33.28 -9.93 51.89
N ARG A 36 -33.81 -10.46 50.79
CA ARG A 36 -35.03 -11.28 50.79
C ARG A 36 -34.80 -12.67 51.37
N ILE A 37 -33.62 -13.25 51.16
CA ILE A 37 -33.24 -14.50 51.80
C ILE A 37 -33.11 -14.29 53.32
N GLU A 38 -32.54 -13.15 53.75
CA GLU A 38 -32.44 -12.76 55.16
C GLU A 38 -33.83 -12.53 55.80
N ASP A 39 -34.78 -11.97 55.06
CA ASP A 39 -36.20 -11.83 55.45
C ASP A 39 -36.96 -13.18 55.53
N GLY A 40 -36.30 -14.29 55.24
CA GLY A 40 -36.83 -15.65 55.41
C GLY A 40 -37.46 -16.25 54.16
N PHE A 41 -37.35 -15.60 52.99
CA PHE A 41 -37.80 -16.19 51.73
C PHE A 41 -36.82 -17.28 51.26
N LYS A 42 -37.35 -18.30 50.59
CA LYS A 42 -36.49 -19.25 49.86
C LYS A 42 -35.89 -18.57 48.64
N GLU A 43 -34.69 -18.97 48.21
CA GLU A 43 -34.00 -18.38 47.04
C GLU A 43 -34.91 -18.26 45.80
N GLU A 44 -35.75 -19.26 45.55
CA GLU A 44 -36.65 -19.27 44.40
C GLU A 44 -37.80 -18.28 44.52
N GLU A 45 -38.29 -18.05 45.73
CA GLU A 45 -39.34 -17.08 46.05
C GLU A 45 -38.77 -15.66 45.98
N ALA A 46 -37.56 -15.44 46.51
CA ALA A 46 -36.85 -14.17 46.43
C ALA A 46 -36.63 -13.73 44.97
N ILE A 47 -36.21 -14.65 44.09
CA ILE A 47 -36.01 -14.37 42.65
C ILE A 47 -37.34 -14.08 41.96
N ASN A 48 -38.40 -14.85 42.24
CA ASN A 48 -39.72 -14.60 41.66
C ASN A 48 -40.31 -13.25 42.07
N ASP A 49 -40.03 -12.79 43.29
CA ASP A 49 -40.50 -11.49 43.78
C ASP A 49 -39.73 -10.30 43.14
N ILE A 50 -38.50 -10.50 42.64
CA ILE A 50 -37.75 -9.42 41.95
C ILE A 50 -38.29 -9.29 40.52
N GLY A 51 -38.73 -10.40 39.95
CA GLY A 51 -39.26 -10.49 38.61
C GLY A 51 -38.45 -11.43 37.73
N THR A 52 -38.97 -11.69 36.54
CA THR A 52 -38.31 -12.62 35.62
C THR A 52 -37.02 -12.02 35.05
N LEU A 53 -36.10 -12.90 34.64
CA LEU A 53 -34.84 -12.50 34.01
C LEU A 53 -35.05 -11.53 32.81
N ASP A 54 -36.12 -11.73 32.03
CA ASP A 54 -36.48 -10.87 30.91
C ASP A 54 -36.98 -9.49 31.34
N GLU A 55 -37.79 -9.41 32.39
CA GLU A 55 -38.29 -8.14 32.91
C GLU A 55 -37.15 -7.31 33.51
N VAL A 56 -36.33 -7.94 34.35
CA VAL A 56 -35.18 -7.30 34.99
C VAL A 56 -34.19 -6.77 33.95
N SER A 57 -33.81 -7.59 32.98
CA SER A 57 -32.87 -7.16 31.93
C SER A 57 -33.44 -6.04 31.05
N ARG A 58 -34.73 -6.09 30.69
CA ARG A 58 -35.40 -5.01 29.95
C ARG A 58 -35.44 -3.71 30.74
N GLN A 59 -35.74 -3.76 32.03
CA GLN A 59 -35.80 -2.58 32.89
C GLN A 59 -34.42 -1.93 33.02
N VAL A 60 -33.35 -2.72 33.18
CA VAL A 60 -31.98 -2.21 33.25
C VAL A 60 -31.59 -1.53 31.94
N ILE A 61 -31.89 -2.15 30.79
CA ILE A 61 -31.56 -1.59 29.47
C ILE A 61 -32.37 -0.32 29.18
N ALA A 62 -33.68 -0.32 29.49
CA ALA A 62 -34.56 0.82 29.23
C ALA A 62 -34.18 2.06 30.05
N ASN A 63 -33.69 1.87 31.27
CA ASN A 63 -33.24 2.95 32.15
C ASN A 63 -31.77 3.32 31.94
N TYR A 64 -31.05 2.67 31.03
CA TYR A 64 -29.64 2.95 30.81
C TYR A 64 -29.43 4.14 29.87
N PRO A 65 -28.65 5.17 30.27
CA PRO A 65 -28.44 6.34 29.43
C PRO A 65 -27.62 5.99 28.18
N LEU A 66 -28.27 6.04 27.00
CA LEU A 66 -27.66 5.76 25.68
C LEU A 66 -26.35 6.53 25.43
N LYS A 67 -26.20 7.72 26.02
CA LYS A 67 -24.98 8.53 25.92
C LYS A 67 -23.74 7.82 26.49
N LYS A 68 -23.89 6.95 27.51
CA LYS A 68 -22.77 6.17 28.08
C LYS A 68 -22.35 5.01 27.16
N LEU A 69 -23.31 4.33 26.51
CA LEU A 69 -23.02 3.23 25.56
C LEU A 69 -22.17 3.68 24.38
N ILE A 70 -22.45 4.87 23.86
CA ILE A 70 -21.73 5.44 22.72
C ILE A 70 -20.33 5.89 23.14
N LYS A 71 -20.17 6.41 24.37
CA LYS A 71 -18.91 6.96 24.84
C LYS A 71 -17.83 5.89 25.02
N GLU A 72 -18.20 4.68 25.43
CA GLU A 72 -17.23 3.62 25.67
C GLU A 72 -16.84 2.85 24.40
N LYS A 73 -17.80 2.63 23.48
CA LYS A 73 -17.56 1.98 22.18
C LYS A 73 -16.66 2.80 21.25
N VAL A 74 -16.51 4.11 21.52
CA VAL A 74 -15.68 5.06 20.78
C VAL A 74 -14.47 5.52 21.60
N THR A 75 -13.97 4.68 22.52
CA THR A 75 -12.61 4.88 23.08
C THR A 75 -11.58 4.13 22.22
N PRO A 76 -10.88 4.79 21.28
CA PRO A 76 -9.73 4.16 20.64
C PRO A 76 -8.64 3.97 21.71
N LYS A 77 -8.49 2.75 22.22
CA LYS A 77 -7.33 2.34 23.03
C LYS A 77 -6.09 2.22 22.13
N LYS A 78 -5.59 3.35 21.62
CA LYS A 78 -4.23 3.44 21.08
C LYS A 78 -3.67 4.79 21.47
N LYS A 79 -2.87 4.82 22.54
CA LYS A 79 -2.01 5.96 22.89
C LYS A 79 -0.90 6.02 21.85
N ILE A 80 -1.21 6.50 20.65
CA ILE A 80 -0.19 6.93 19.70
C ILE A 80 0.47 8.17 20.31
N ASN A 81 1.79 8.08 20.48
CA ASN A 81 2.57 9.12 21.12
C ASN A 81 2.43 10.41 20.29
N ILE A 82 2.14 11.55 20.93
CA ILE A 82 1.91 12.84 20.24
C ILE A 82 3.14 13.23 19.41
N ALA A 83 4.33 12.88 19.88
CA ALA A 83 5.59 13.03 19.14
C ALA A 83 5.60 12.22 17.83
N THR A 84 5.04 11.01 17.81
CA THR A 84 4.91 10.21 16.59
C THR A 84 3.93 10.85 15.62
N ILE A 85 2.83 11.43 16.10
CA ILE A 85 1.87 12.15 15.23
C ILE A 85 2.53 13.40 14.64
N ILE A 86 3.23 14.19 15.44
CA ILE A 86 3.95 15.39 14.96
C ILE A 86 5.04 15.01 13.95
N LEU A 87 5.81 13.94 14.24
CA LEU A 87 6.84 13.44 13.34
C LEU A 87 6.25 12.84 12.06
N LEU A 88 5.07 12.21 12.13
CA LEU A 88 4.36 11.69 10.97
C LEU A 88 3.76 12.81 10.12
N VAL A 89 3.23 13.87 10.75
CA VAL A 89 2.64 15.03 10.06
C VAL A 89 3.72 15.91 9.43
N LEU A 90 4.84 16.15 10.12
CA LEU A 90 6.00 16.86 9.55
C LEU A 90 6.78 15.98 8.57
N GLY A 91 6.80 14.67 8.80
CA GLY A 91 7.43 13.70 7.92
C GLY A 91 6.63 13.43 6.66
N SER A 92 5.30 13.45 6.69
CA SER A 92 4.45 13.12 5.55
C SER A 92 4.75 13.95 4.28
N PRO A 93 4.96 15.28 4.35
CA PRO A 93 5.43 16.07 3.21
C PRO A 93 6.83 15.69 2.74
N ILE A 94 7.72 15.36 3.67
CA ILE A 94 9.13 15.05 3.41
C ILE A 94 9.27 13.69 2.72
N TRP A 95 8.58 12.67 3.23
CA TRP A 95 8.57 11.32 2.65
C TRP A 95 7.94 11.32 1.27
N LEU A 96 6.86 12.09 1.06
CA LEU A 96 6.25 12.25 -0.25
C LEU A 96 7.19 12.95 -1.24
N SER A 97 7.81 14.06 -0.84
CA SER A 97 8.77 14.78 -1.67
C SER A 97 10.00 13.93 -2.00
N LEU A 98 10.49 13.14 -1.04
CA LEU A 98 11.62 12.23 -1.23
C LEU A 98 11.29 11.10 -2.20
N LEU A 99 10.09 10.49 -2.07
CA LEU A 99 9.63 9.45 -2.99
C LEU A 99 9.51 9.98 -4.41
N ILE A 100 8.95 11.18 -4.59
CA ILE A 100 8.86 11.85 -5.89
C ILE A 100 10.26 12.11 -6.45
N ALA A 101 11.19 12.61 -5.64
CA ALA A 101 12.57 12.86 -6.06
C ALA A 101 13.25 11.58 -6.56
N VAL A 102 13.11 10.46 -5.84
CA VAL A 102 13.67 9.15 -6.25
C VAL A 102 13.07 8.70 -7.58
N ILE A 103 11.75 8.83 -7.78
CA ILE A 103 11.09 8.49 -9.05
C ILE A 103 11.65 9.34 -10.19
N VAL A 104 11.79 10.65 -9.99
CA VAL A 104 12.31 11.56 -11.02
C VAL A 104 13.75 11.23 -11.37
N VAL A 105 14.60 10.92 -10.39
CA VAL A 105 15.99 10.52 -10.63
C VAL A 105 16.05 9.24 -11.46
N LEU A 106 15.29 8.21 -11.10
CA LEU A 106 15.22 6.96 -11.87
C LEU A 106 14.70 7.20 -13.30
N PHE A 107 13.69 8.05 -13.44
CA PHE A 107 13.14 8.41 -14.75
C PHE A 107 14.17 9.16 -15.60
N SER A 108 14.90 10.13 -15.03
CA SER A 108 15.96 10.83 -15.74
C SER A 108 17.06 9.90 -16.22
N LEU A 109 17.46 8.92 -15.39
CA LEU A 109 18.46 7.92 -15.76
C LEU A 109 17.97 7.07 -16.94
N TYR A 110 16.69 6.68 -16.92
CA TYR A 110 16.07 5.97 -18.03
C TYR A 110 16.08 6.80 -19.32
N VAL A 111 15.74 8.09 -19.25
CA VAL A 111 15.77 9.00 -20.40
C VAL A 111 17.19 9.16 -20.94
N VAL A 112 18.20 9.27 -20.08
CA VAL A 112 19.61 9.34 -20.51
C VAL A 112 19.99 8.07 -21.28
N LEU A 113 19.68 6.89 -20.76
CA LEU A 113 19.95 5.62 -21.46
C LEU A 113 19.21 5.54 -22.80
N ALA A 114 17.95 5.96 -22.86
CA ALA A 114 17.18 6.01 -24.10
C ALA A 114 17.79 6.98 -25.11
N SER A 115 18.23 8.16 -24.67
CA SER A 115 18.87 9.17 -25.52
C SER A 115 20.18 8.69 -26.11
N LEU A 116 21.00 7.97 -25.32
CA LEU A 116 22.23 7.33 -25.80
C LEU A 116 21.92 6.30 -26.89
N LEU A 117 20.89 5.48 -26.70
CA LEU A 117 20.46 4.50 -27.69
C LEU A 117 20.04 5.18 -29.01
N ILE A 118 19.21 6.21 -28.92
CA ILE A 118 18.77 6.99 -30.08
C ILE A 118 19.96 7.63 -30.79
N SER A 119 20.91 8.19 -30.05
CA SER A 119 22.12 8.79 -30.63
C SER A 119 22.98 7.75 -31.38
N LEU A 120 23.12 6.54 -30.85
CA LEU A 120 23.84 5.44 -31.52
C LEU A 120 23.16 5.04 -32.82
N TRP A 121 21.83 4.94 -32.83
CA TRP A 121 21.05 4.67 -34.04
C TRP A 121 21.14 5.82 -35.05
N ALA A 122 21.17 7.08 -34.60
CA ALA A 122 21.36 8.23 -35.48
C ALA A 122 22.75 8.20 -36.15
N VAL A 123 23.81 7.86 -35.41
CA VAL A 123 25.16 7.69 -35.96
C VAL A 123 25.19 6.56 -36.99
N PHE A 124 24.52 5.45 -36.73
CA PHE A 124 24.40 4.36 -37.70
C PHE A 124 23.73 4.83 -39.00
N ILE A 125 22.62 5.54 -38.91
CA ILE A 125 21.91 6.09 -40.08
C ILE A 125 22.82 7.07 -40.84
N ALA A 126 23.53 7.95 -40.13
CA ALA A 126 24.45 8.91 -40.74
C ALA A 126 25.61 8.23 -41.46
N LEU A 127 26.19 7.15 -40.89
CA LEU A 127 27.26 6.38 -41.53
C LEU A 127 26.78 5.65 -42.78
N VAL A 128 25.57 5.09 -42.76
CA VAL A 128 24.98 4.41 -43.92
C VAL A 128 24.64 5.41 -45.01
N ALA A 129 23.98 6.52 -44.68
CA ALA A 129 23.63 7.57 -45.63
C ALA A 129 24.88 8.24 -46.21
N GLY A 130 25.87 8.54 -45.37
CA GLY A 130 27.15 9.10 -45.78
C GLY A 130 27.97 8.13 -46.63
N GLY A 131 27.97 6.84 -46.30
CA GLY A 131 28.61 5.80 -47.10
C GLY A 131 27.97 5.63 -48.48
N LEU A 132 26.63 5.56 -48.55
CA LEU A 132 25.90 5.48 -49.81
C LEU A 132 26.09 6.74 -50.67
N GLY A 133 25.95 7.93 -50.05
CA GLY A 133 26.16 9.20 -50.73
C GLY A 133 27.59 9.37 -51.23
N GLY A 134 28.57 8.94 -50.44
CA GLY A 134 29.98 8.96 -50.81
C GLY A 134 30.34 8.00 -51.94
N ILE A 135 29.65 6.86 -52.07
CA ILE A 135 29.79 5.98 -53.24
C ILE A 135 29.32 6.71 -54.51
N VAL A 136 28.14 7.33 -54.47
CA VAL A 136 27.57 8.04 -55.62
C VAL A 136 28.49 9.18 -56.05
N LEU A 137 28.92 10.02 -55.10
CA LEU A 137 29.85 11.11 -55.39
C LEU A 137 31.22 10.59 -55.84
N GLY A 138 31.71 9.51 -55.25
CA GLY A 138 32.98 8.89 -55.62
C GLY A 138 33.02 8.39 -57.07
N VAL A 139 31.89 7.86 -57.58
CA VAL A 139 31.76 7.46 -58.99
C VAL A 139 31.76 8.67 -59.92
N ILE A 140 31.06 9.75 -59.56
CA ILE A 140 31.00 10.98 -60.37
C ILE A 140 32.38 11.65 -60.49
N TYR A 141 33.14 11.69 -59.40
CA TYR A 141 34.44 12.36 -59.33
C TYR A 141 35.65 11.44 -59.61
N ILE A 142 35.43 10.24 -60.13
CA ILE A 142 36.49 9.22 -60.30
C ILE A 142 37.63 9.68 -61.23
N PHE A 143 37.32 10.51 -62.22
CA PHE A 143 38.29 11.05 -63.18
C PHE A 143 38.95 12.36 -62.73
N GLN A 144 38.50 12.98 -61.62
CA GLN A 144 39.08 14.21 -61.05
C GLN A 144 40.13 13.94 -59.95
N GLY A 145 40.55 12.69 -59.77
CA GLY A 145 41.59 12.29 -58.80
C GLY A 145 41.12 12.17 -57.35
N SER A 146 40.05 12.88 -56.96
CA SER A 146 39.44 12.82 -55.62
C SER A 146 38.44 11.66 -55.42
N GLY A 147 37.96 11.02 -56.51
CA GLY A 147 36.95 9.96 -56.41
C GLY A 147 37.44 8.68 -55.72
N ALA A 148 38.71 8.31 -55.87
CA ALA A 148 39.26 7.10 -55.21
C ALA A 148 39.26 7.23 -53.67
N LEU A 149 39.54 8.43 -53.14
CA LEU A 149 39.50 8.71 -51.70
C LEU A 149 38.06 8.65 -51.17
N LEU A 150 37.11 9.21 -51.92
CA LEU A 150 35.68 9.19 -51.57
C LEU A 150 35.13 7.75 -51.56
N LEU A 151 35.47 6.93 -52.55
CA LEU A 151 35.07 5.51 -52.59
C LEU A 151 35.68 4.72 -51.42
N GLY A 152 36.97 4.91 -51.14
CA GLY A 152 37.64 4.29 -50.00
C GLY A 152 37.02 4.70 -48.66
N GLY A 153 36.80 6.00 -48.44
CA GLY A 153 36.14 6.51 -47.24
C GLY A 153 34.71 6.01 -47.06
N SER A 154 33.99 5.80 -48.17
CA SER A 154 32.63 5.28 -48.15
C SER A 154 32.56 3.81 -47.75
N ILE A 155 33.48 2.98 -48.26
CA ILE A 155 33.59 1.57 -47.88
C ILE A 155 33.93 1.45 -46.38
N ILE A 156 34.82 2.31 -45.88
CA ILE A 156 35.16 2.37 -44.45
C ILE A 156 33.94 2.79 -43.62
N CYS A 157 33.19 3.81 -44.05
CA CYS A 157 31.97 4.25 -43.36
C CYS A 157 30.89 3.15 -43.31
N LEU A 158 30.69 2.41 -44.41
CA LEU A 158 29.76 1.28 -44.45
C LEU A 158 30.23 0.12 -43.57
N GLY A 159 31.54 -0.18 -43.58
CA GLY A 159 32.14 -1.19 -42.71
C GLY A 159 31.97 -0.87 -41.23
N LEU A 160 32.22 0.38 -40.84
CA LEU A 160 31.97 0.88 -39.48
C LEU A 160 30.48 0.85 -39.12
N GLY A 161 29.60 1.17 -40.06
CA GLY A 161 28.16 1.08 -39.89
C GLY A 161 27.70 -0.34 -39.54
N ILE A 162 28.21 -1.36 -40.23
CA ILE A 162 27.86 -2.77 -39.97
C ILE A 162 28.33 -3.20 -38.57
N LEU A 163 29.54 -2.82 -38.15
CA LEU A 163 30.05 -3.11 -36.81
C LEU A 163 29.19 -2.44 -35.72
N LEU A 164 28.83 -1.17 -35.93
CA LEU A 164 27.92 -0.42 -35.05
C LEU A 164 26.55 -1.07 -34.96
N PHE A 165 26.01 -1.62 -36.05
CA PHE A 165 24.72 -2.30 -36.06
C PHE A 165 24.67 -3.49 -35.09
N PHE A 166 25.71 -4.33 -35.07
CA PHE A 166 25.79 -5.44 -34.12
C PHE A 166 25.87 -4.96 -32.67
N GLY A 167 26.66 -3.91 -32.41
CA GLY A 167 26.74 -3.27 -31.10
C GLY A 167 25.40 -2.68 -30.65
N CYS A 168 24.74 -1.90 -31.52
CA CYS A 168 23.41 -1.32 -31.28
C CYS A 168 22.36 -2.40 -30.96
N LYS A 169 22.38 -3.52 -31.69
CA LYS A 169 21.40 -4.61 -31.52
C LYS A 169 21.51 -5.24 -30.14
N GLU A 170 22.72 -5.52 -29.67
CA GLU A 170 22.93 -6.12 -28.35
C GLU A 170 22.58 -5.15 -27.22
N LEU A 171 22.96 -3.87 -27.38
CA LEU A 171 22.59 -2.81 -26.43
C LEU A 171 21.07 -2.63 -26.34
N THR A 172 20.37 -2.68 -27.47
CA THR A 172 18.91 -2.54 -27.54
C THR A 172 18.20 -3.73 -26.89
N LYS A 173 18.70 -4.96 -27.07
CA LYS A 173 18.17 -6.13 -26.36
C LYS A 173 18.33 -5.98 -24.85
N LEU A 174 19.53 -5.59 -24.39
CA LEU A 174 19.79 -5.40 -22.97
C LEU A 174 18.84 -4.36 -22.37
N PHE A 175 18.66 -3.22 -23.06
CA PHE A 175 17.72 -2.19 -22.66
C PHE A 175 16.27 -2.70 -22.59
N MET A 176 15.83 -3.51 -23.57
CA MET A 176 14.48 -4.09 -23.59
C MET A 176 14.28 -5.13 -22.49
N VAL A 177 15.29 -5.96 -22.18
CA VAL A 177 15.22 -6.91 -21.06
C VAL A 177 15.15 -6.15 -19.74
N PHE A 178 15.96 -5.11 -19.58
CA PHE A 178 15.96 -4.27 -18.39
C PHE A 178 14.61 -3.57 -18.17
N SER A 179 14.04 -2.98 -19.22
CA SER A 179 12.72 -2.33 -19.13
C SER A 179 11.60 -3.33 -18.82
N LYS A 180 11.60 -4.51 -19.44
CA LYS A 180 10.66 -5.60 -19.12
C LYS A 180 10.79 -6.04 -17.66
N ASN A 181 12.01 -6.20 -17.16
CA ASN A 181 12.25 -6.59 -15.77
C ASN A 181 11.73 -5.55 -14.77
N ILE A 182 11.91 -4.25 -15.06
CA ILE A 182 11.33 -3.18 -14.25
C ILE A 182 9.80 -3.27 -14.23
N VAL A 183 9.16 -3.44 -15.38
CA VAL A 183 7.69 -3.52 -15.47
C VAL A 183 7.16 -4.74 -14.73
N VAL A 184 7.80 -5.91 -14.88
CA VAL A 184 7.41 -7.14 -14.16
C VAL A 184 7.63 -6.98 -12.66
N TRP A 185 8.74 -6.37 -12.23
CA TRP A 185 9.01 -6.11 -10.82
C TRP A 185 7.95 -5.19 -10.21
N ILE A 186 7.59 -4.09 -10.89
CA ILE A 186 6.51 -3.19 -10.48
C ILE A 186 5.19 -3.95 -10.37
N LYS A 187 4.83 -4.73 -11.39
CA LYS A 187 3.59 -5.53 -11.40
C LYS A 187 3.55 -6.52 -10.22
N ASN A 188 4.67 -7.19 -9.93
CA ASN A 188 4.78 -8.14 -8.81
C ASN A 188 4.70 -7.44 -7.44
N LEU A 189 5.14 -6.19 -7.35
CA LEU A 189 5.00 -5.35 -6.16
C LEU A 189 3.53 -5.08 -5.85
N PHE A 190 2.75 -4.69 -6.87
CA PHE A 190 1.31 -4.47 -6.74
C PHE A 190 0.49 -5.75 -6.51
N LEU A 191 0.87 -6.87 -7.15
CA LEU A 191 0.15 -8.13 -6.97
C LEU A 191 0.40 -8.80 -5.61
N LYS A 192 1.47 -8.44 -4.91
CA LYS A 192 1.77 -8.97 -3.56
C LYS A 192 0.89 -8.35 -2.47
N GLU A 193 0.34 -7.15 -2.66
CA GLU A 193 -0.52 -6.51 -1.66
C GLU A 193 -1.99 -6.98 -1.70
N VAL A 194 -2.36 -7.83 -2.67
CA VAL A 194 -3.74 -8.31 -2.89
C VAL A 194 -3.97 -9.74 -2.35
N LYS A 195 -3.04 -10.31 -1.58
CA LYS A 195 -3.21 -11.58 -0.86
C LYS A 195 -2.99 -11.38 0.63
#